data_AF-A0ABD1UAS0-F1
#
_entry.id   AF-A0ABD1UAS0-F1
#
_cell.length_a   1.000
_cell.length_b   1.000
_cell.length_c   1.000
_cell.angle_alpha   90.00
_cell.angle_beta   90.00
_cell.angle_gamma   90.00
#
_symmetry.space_group_name_H-M   'P 1'
#
loop_
_entity.id
_entity.type
_entity.pdbx_description
1 polymer ?
#
loop_
_entity_poly.entity_id
_entity_poly.type
_entity_poly.pdbx_seq_one_letter_code
_entity_poly.pdbx_strand_id
1 'polypeptide(L)'
;MPAPGPVLIHIVTENGKGYPPAEAAADRMHGELRTRIVVLTPFLSTALLTEPYVDVTAHTAAESLIKEAEMDNRVVAIHAAMGSGTGLNYFQKRFPDRCFDVGIAEQHAVTFAVD
;
A
#
# COMPACT_ATOMS: atom_id res chain seq x y z
N MET A 1 41.08 -17.58 -4.17
CA MET A 1 40.29 -16.38 -3.79
C MET A 1 39.23 -16.18 -4.84
N PRO A 2 37.96 -15.92 -4.49
CA PRO A 2 36.93 -15.61 -5.49
C PRO A 2 37.37 -14.38 -6.31
N ALA A 3 37.00 -14.35 -7.59
CA ALA A 3 37.38 -13.28 -8.51
C ALA A 3 36.83 -11.92 -8.04
N PRO A 4 37.56 -10.80 -8.24
CA PRO A 4 37.02 -9.47 -7.96
C PRO A 4 35.78 -9.20 -8.82
N GLY A 5 34.67 -8.84 -8.19
CA GLY A 5 33.41 -8.57 -8.87
C GLY A 5 32.29 -8.20 -7.90
N PRO A 6 31.13 -7.74 -8.40
CA PRO A 6 29.98 -7.47 -7.56
C PRO A 6 29.52 -8.76 -6.86
N VAL A 7 29.28 -8.66 -5.56
CA VAL A 7 28.75 -9.76 -4.74
C VAL A 7 27.34 -9.39 -4.30
N LEU A 8 26.36 -10.22 -4.65
CA LEU A 8 25.01 -10.13 -4.12
C LEU A 8 24.91 -10.98 -2.85
N ILE A 9 24.56 -10.36 -1.73
CA ILE A 9 24.17 -11.08 -0.51
C ILE A 9 22.66 -10.99 -0.40
N HIS A 10 21.97 -12.11 -0.60
CA HIS A 10 20.53 -12.19 -0.44
C HIS A 10 20.20 -12.45 1.04
N ILE A 11 19.70 -11.43 1.73
CA ILE A 11 19.30 -11.51 3.14
C ILE A 11 17.77 -11.49 3.22
N VAL A 12 17.21 -12.40 4.03
CA VAL A 12 15.77 -12.43 4.34
C VAL A 12 15.53 -11.64 5.62
N THR A 13 14.62 -10.69 5.58
CA THR A 13 14.24 -9.85 6.74
C THR A 13 12.74 -9.87 6.97
N GLU A 14 12.33 -9.48 8.17
CA GLU A 14 10.93 -9.28 8.54
C GLU A 14 10.68 -7.77 8.68
N ASN A 15 9.96 -7.15 7.74
CA ASN A 15 9.50 -5.78 7.88
C ASN A 15 8.74 -5.60 9.22
N GLY A 16 8.94 -4.50 9.92
CA GLY A 16 8.37 -4.24 11.25
C GLY A 16 9.05 -4.94 12.44
N LYS A 17 10.02 -5.85 12.22
CA LYS A 17 10.64 -6.65 13.29
C LYS A 17 11.26 -5.78 14.39
N GLY A 18 10.95 -6.11 15.64
CA GLY A 18 11.42 -5.40 16.84
C GLY A 18 10.49 -4.28 17.29
N TYR A 19 9.36 -4.07 16.62
CA TYR A 19 8.34 -3.10 17.01
C TYR A 19 6.94 -3.73 16.97
N PRO A 20 6.41 -4.20 18.12
CA PRO A 20 5.15 -4.95 18.17
C PRO A 20 3.94 -4.29 17.47
N PRO A 21 3.77 -2.94 17.50
CA PRO A 21 2.70 -2.31 16.73
C PRO A 21 2.84 -2.51 15.21
N ALA A 22 4.05 -2.43 14.66
CA ALA A 22 4.27 -2.70 13.23
C ALA A 22 4.18 -4.19 12.90
N GLU A 23 4.60 -5.08 13.80
CA GLU A 23 4.44 -6.53 13.59
C GLU A 23 2.97 -6.95 13.53
N ALA A 24 2.09 -6.26 14.28
CA ALA A 24 0.65 -6.52 14.29
C ALA A 24 -0.11 -5.83 13.15
N ALA A 25 0.46 -4.80 12.53
CA ALA A 25 -0.18 -4.05 11.44
C ALA A 25 -0.11 -4.81 10.10
N ALA A 26 -1.19 -4.78 9.33
CA ALA A 26 -1.30 -5.52 8.07
C ALA A 26 -0.27 -5.09 7.00
N ASP A 27 0.01 -3.79 6.94
CA ASP A 27 1.02 -3.16 6.06
C ASP A 27 2.38 -2.97 6.77
N ARG A 28 2.46 -3.35 8.04
CA ARG A 28 3.59 -3.13 8.94
C ARG A 28 3.97 -1.66 9.11
N MET A 29 2.96 -0.78 9.10
CA MET A 29 3.10 0.67 9.21
C MET A 29 3.96 1.26 8.08
N HIS A 30 3.82 0.74 6.87
CA HIS A 30 4.62 1.17 5.71
C HIS A 30 4.15 2.56 5.25
N GLY A 31 4.92 3.59 5.60
CA GLY A 31 4.60 4.97 5.25
C GLY A 31 3.72 5.71 6.27
N GLU A 32 3.45 5.11 7.43
CA GLU A 32 2.73 5.80 8.51
C GLU A 32 3.61 6.87 9.18
N LEU A 33 3.11 8.11 9.24
CA LEU A 33 3.66 9.13 10.10
C LEU A 33 3.49 8.68 11.55
N ARG A 34 4.60 8.46 12.25
CA ARG A 34 4.62 8.12 13.69
C ARG A 34 3.93 9.22 14.50
N THR A 35 2.63 9.13 14.72
CA THR A 35 1.91 10.07 15.59
C THR A 35 2.15 9.79 17.07
N ARG A 36 2.79 8.66 17.41
CA ARG A 36 3.17 8.31 18.78
C ARG A 36 4.48 7.55 18.83
N ILE A 37 5.60 8.28 18.89
CA ILE A 37 6.67 7.82 19.76
C ILE A 37 6.13 8.05 21.18
N VAL A 38 5.66 6.99 21.83
CA VAL A 38 5.43 7.04 23.28
C VAL A 38 6.82 7.26 23.88
N VAL A 39 7.17 8.51 24.12
CA VAL A 39 8.27 8.83 25.01
C VAL A 39 7.85 8.26 26.34
N LEU A 40 8.63 7.32 26.88
CA LEU A 40 8.42 6.69 28.20
C LEU A 40 8.66 7.70 29.34
N THR A 41 8.33 8.97 29.15
CA THR A 41 8.33 9.98 30.20
C THR A 41 6.94 10.00 30.83
N PRO A 42 6.80 9.78 32.15
CA PRO A 42 5.50 9.64 32.83
C PRO A 42 4.70 10.95 32.94
N PHE A 43 5.01 12.00 32.17
CA PHE A 43 4.49 13.36 32.39
C PHE A 43 3.72 14.00 31.22
N LEU A 44 3.48 13.32 30.10
CA LEU A 44 2.71 13.91 29.01
C LEU A 44 1.42 13.12 28.74
N SER A 45 0.39 13.46 29.50
CA SER A 45 -1.00 13.25 29.11
C SER A 45 -1.36 14.24 28.01
N THR A 46 -1.37 13.82 26.75
CA THR A 46 -2.18 14.50 25.74
C THR A 46 -2.79 13.49 24.78
N ALA A 47 -4.12 13.45 24.84
CA ALA A 47 -4.98 12.81 23.88
C ALA A 47 -4.83 13.51 22.52
N LEU A 48 -4.60 12.72 21.48
CA LEU A 48 -5.06 13.01 20.13
C LEU A 48 -5.54 11.67 19.57
N LEU A 49 -6.84 11.39 19.76
CA LEU A 49 -7.54 10.42 18.93
C LEU A 49 -7.55 11.04 17.52
N THR A 50 -6.55 10.72 16.72
CA THR A 50 -6.61 10.97 15.30
C THR A 50 -7.35 9.78 14.72
N GLU A 51 -8.57 10.02 14.23
CA GLU A 51 -9.28 9.09 13.36
C GLU A 51 -8.30 8.56 12.31
N PRO A 52 -8.38 7.28 11.91
CA PRO A 52 -7.51 6.74 10.87
C PRO A 52 -7.58 7.67 9.66
N TYR A 53 -6.41 8.13 9.19
CA TYR A 53 -6.31 8.99 8.03
C TYR A 53 -6.80 8.22 6.81
N VAL A 54 -8.07 8.44 6.44
CA VAL A 54 -8.60 8.00 5.15
C VAL A 54 -8.22 9.09 4.17
N ASP A 55 -7.40 8.75 3.18
CA ASP A 55 -7.24 9.63 2.01
C ASP A 55 -8.60 9.71 1.31
N VAL A 56 -9.34 10.78 1.63
CA VAL A 56 -10.69 11.04 1.12
C VAL A 56 -10.67 11.09 -0.41
N THR A 57 -9.59 11.54 -1.02
CA THR A 57 -9.46 11.64 -2.47
C THR A 57 -9.31 10.26 -3.09
N ALA A 58 -8.40 9.42 -2.59
CA ALA A 58 -8.23 8.06 -3.08
C ALA A 58 -9.51 7.22 -2.89
N HIS A 59 -10.16 7.36 -1.74
CA HIS A 59 -11.42 6.65 -1.46
C HIS A 59 -12.55 7.09 -2.41
N THR A 60 -12.75 8.40 -2.60
CA THR A 60 -13.81 8.92 -3.49
C THR A 60 -13.56 8.55 -4.96
N ALA A 61 -12.29 8.53 -5.38
CA ALA A 61 -11.91 8.09 -6.72
C ALA A 61 -12.23 6.60 -6.93
N ALA A 62 -11.91 5.75 -5.95
CA ALA A 62 -12.20 4.32 -6.00
C ALA A 62 -13.72 4.04 -6.05
N GLU A 63 -14.53 4.74 -5.25
CA GLU A 63 -15.99 4.59 -5.29
C GLU A 63 -16.59 4.98 -6.64
N SER A 64 -16.14 6.09 -7.20
CA SER A 64 -16.56 6.55 -8.53
C SER A 64 -16.20 5.52 -9.59
N LEU A 65 -14.96 5.02 -9.57
CA LEU A 65 -14.50 3.99 -10.50
C LEU A 65 -15.29 2.68 -10.38
N ILE A 66 -15.63 2.26 -9.16
CA ILE A 66 -16.47 1.08 -8.91
C ILE A 66 -17.86 1.25 -9.54
N LYS A 67 -18.50 2.41 -9.37
CA LYS A 67 -19.82 2.70 -9.97
C LYS A 67 -19.79 2.61 -11.49
N GLU A 68 -18.75 3.16 -12.12
CA GLU A 68 -18.57 3.04 -13.58
C GLU A 68 -18.39 1.58 -14.01
N ALA A 69 -17.59 0.81 -13.26
CA ALA A 69 -17.35 -0.60 -13.55
C ALA A 69 -18.55 -1.53 -13.25
N GLU A 70 -19.54 -1.08 -12.48
CA GLU A 70 -20.82 -1.79 -12.32
C GLU A 70 -21.70 -1.67 -13.57
N MET A 71 -21.56 -0.56 -14.31
CA MET A 71 -22.33 -0.31 -15.54
C MET A 71 -21.61 -0.80 -16.81
N ASP A 72 -20.28 -0.81 -16.81
CA ASP A 72 -19.46 -1.25 -17.95
C ASP A 72 -18.51 -2.38 -17.57
N ASN A 73 -18.70 -3.54 -18.20
CA ASN A 73 -17.88 -4.72 -17.94
C ASN A 73 -16.44 -4.60 -18.49
N ARG A 74 -16.17 -3.63 -19.36
CA ARG A 74 -14.85 -3.37 -19.96
C ARG A 74 -13.92 -2.57 -19.06
N VAL A 75 -14.45 -1.92 -18.02
CA VAL A 75 -13.63 -1.16 -17.08
C VAL A 75 -12.80 -2.12 -16.23
N VAL A 76 -11.49 -1.91 -16.25
CA VAL A 76 -10.49 -2.62 -15.43
C VAL A 76 -9.64 -1.61 -14.68
N ALA A 77 -9.05 -2.03 -13.57
CA ALA A 77 -8.11 -1.24 -12.79
C ALA A 77 -6.70 -1.85 -12.88
N ILE A 78 -5.67 -1.00 -12.94
CA ILE A 78 -4.27 -1.41 -12.98
C ILE A 78 -3.52 -0.56 -11.95
N HIS A 79 -2.69 -1.18 -11.12
CA HIS A 79 -1.81 -0.47 -10.18
C HIS A 79 -0.41 -1.08 -10.13
N ALA A 80 0.57 -0.27 -9.72
CA ALA A 80 1.96 -0.69 -9.58
C ALA A 80 2.35 -0.84 -8.10
N ALA A 81 1.92 -1.92 -7.45
CA ALA A 81 2.06 -2.16 -5.99
C ALA A 81 1.44 -1.09 -5.07
N MET A 82 0.57 -0.21 -5.61
CA MET A 82 -0.01 0.93 -4.89
C MET A 82 -1.51 0.75 -4.58
N GLY A 83 -1.99 -0.48 -4.39
CA GLY A 83 -3.41 -0.78 -4.22
C GLY A 83 -4.07 -0.06 -3.02
N SER A 84 -3.40 0.02 -1.88
CA SER A 84 -3.91 0.75 -0.70
C SER A 84 -3.87 2.27 -0.89
N GLY A 85 -2.73 2.81 -1.32
CA GLY A 85 -2.55 4.27 -1.49
C GLY A 85 -3.41 4.89 -2.58
N THR A 86 -3.83 4.10 -3.58
CA THR A 86 -4.73 4.55 -4.66
C THR A 86 -6.21 4.23 -4.41
N GLY A 87 -6.51 3.45 -3.36
CA GLY A 87 -7.85 2.91 -3.12
C GLY A 87 -8.27 1.79 -4.10
N LEU A 88 -7.39 1.34 -5.00
CA LEU A 88 -7.70 0.26 -5.94
C LEU A 88 -7.84 -1.11 -5.25
N ASN A 89 -7.41 -1.25 -4.01
CA ASN A 89 -7.75 -2.38 -3.14
C ASN A 89 -9.28 -2.54 -2.94
N TYR A 90 -10.05 -1.45 -2.93
CA TYR A 90 -11.52 -1.50 -2.88
C TYR A 90 -12.10 -2.02 -4.19
N PHE A 91 -11.57 -1.57 -5.33
CA PHE A 91 -11.95 -2.05 -6.66
C PHE A 91 -11.65 -3.56 -6.79
N GLN A 92 -10.45 -3.99 -6.39
CA GLN A 92 -10.05 -5.40 -6.42
C GLN A 92 -10.95 -6.29 -5.56
N LYS A 93 -11.37 -5.82 -4.39
CA LYS A 93 -12.33 -6.56 -3.54
C LYS A 93 -13.68 -6.77 -4.24
N ARG A 94 -14.13 -5.80 -5.03
CA ARG A 94 -15.42 -5.84 -5.74
C ARG A 94 -15.33 -6.63 -7.06
N PHE A 95 -14.22 -6.49 -7.77
CA PHE A 95 -13.97 -7.07 -9.09
C PHE A 95 -12.58 -7.71 -9.16
N PRO A 96 -12.37 -8.87 -8.51
CA PRO A 96 -11.04 -9.49 -8.37
C PRO A 96 -10.42 -9.84 -9.72
N ASP A 97 -11.22 -10.23 -10.71
CA ASP A 97 -10.75 -10.60 -12.05
C ASP A 97 -10.52 -9.39 -12.98
N ARG A 98 -10.71 -8.17 -12.49
CA ARG A 98 -10.58 -6.91 -13.26
C ARG A 98 -9.63 -5.90 -12.62
N CYS A 99 -8.83 -6.31 -11.65
CA CYS A 99 -7.81 -5.47 -11.03
C CYS A 99 -6.43 -6.14 -11.13
N PHE A 100 -5.47 -5.46 -11.74
CA PHE A 100 -4.14 -6.01 -12.02
C PHE A 100 -3.07 -5.25 -11.24
N ASP A 101 -2.26 -5.99 -10.48
CA ASP A 101 -1.05 -5.47 -9.85
C ASP A 101 0.17 -5.87 -10.67
N VAL A 102 0.87 -4.88 -11.24
CA VAL A 102 2.10 -5.12 -12.01
C VAL A 102 3.37 -5.11 -11.16
N GLY A 103 3.25 -4.98 -9.83
CA GLY A 103 4.39 -4.75 -8.95
C GLY A 103 4.96 -3.34 -9.12
N ILE A 104 6.23 -3.11 -8.75
CA ILE A 104 6.89 -1.80 -8.90
C ILE A 104 7.39 -1.63 -10.34
N ALA A 105 6.45 -1.53 -11.29
CA ALA A 105 6.71 -1.48 -12.73
C ALA A 105 5.72 -0.58 -13.47
N GLU A 106 5.74 0.72 -13.18
CA GLU A 106 4.82 1.72 -13.76
C GLU A 106 4.90 1.78 -15.28
N GLN A 107 6.10 1.61 -15.85
CA GLN A 107 6.28 1.54 -17.30
C GLN A 107 5.49 0.38 -17.90
N HIS A 108 5.52 -0.78 -17.23
CA HIS A 108 4.73 -1.93 -17.65
C HIS A 108 3.23 -1.68 -17.47
N ALA A 109 2.79 -1.04 -16.37
CA ALA A 109 1.39 -0.69 -16.18
C ALA A 109 0.83 0.13 -17.35
N VAL A 110 1.58 1.14 -17.80
CA VAL A 110 1.17 2.01 -18.91
C VAL A 110 1.07 1.23 -20.21
N THR A 111 2.04 0.36 -20.53
CA THR A 111 1.99 -0.45 -21.75
C THR A 111 0.90 -1.53 -21.67
N PHE A 112 0.72 -2.17 -20.51
CA PHE A 112 -0.31 -3.19 -20.27
C PHE A 112 -1.73 -2.63 -20.48
N ALA A 113 -1.94 -1.34 -20.22
CA ALA A 113 -3.24 -0.69 -20.44
C ALA A 113 -3.57 -0.40 -21.92
N VAL A 114 -2.61 -0.51 -22.84
CA VAL A 114 -2.77 -0.18 -24.26
C VAL A 114 -3.17 -1.39 -25.10
N ASP A 115 -2.89 -2.61 -24.62
CA ASP A 115 -3.29 -3.89 -25.24
C ASP A 115 -4.69 -4.34 -24.76
#